data_AF-A0AAF0TYL9-F1
#
_entry.id   AF-A0AAF0TYL9-F1
#
_cell.length_a   1.000
_cell.length_b   1.000
_cell.length_c   1.000
_cell.angle_alpha   90.00
_cell.angle_beta   90.00
_cell.angle_gamma   90.00
#
_symmetry.space_group_name_H-M   'P 1'
#
loop_
_entity.id
_entity.type
_entity.pdbx_description
1 polymer ?
#
loop_
_entity_poly.entity_id
_entity_poly.type
_entity_poly.pdbx_seq_one_letter_code
_entity_poly.pdbx_strand_id
1 'polypeptide(L)'
;MVDRGALHMSWTSSQAMGRQMEEVQNHPELKHQTTEPSTGVELASYKLKCIARIWYDKWKKNRAEAGPLLSWAVFESAFLERFFPRELREDKVREFMNLKQEALSVQEYNLLFIQLSHYAPKMVADMRSRIHLFVSGLSLLSSKEGKAAMLIVDMDISKLMIYVQWVEEDKLKDI
;
A
#
# COMPACT_ATOMS: atom_id res chain seq x y z
N MET A 1 6.43 3.50 -30.93
CA MET A 1 6.79 2.30 -30.15
C MET A 1 7.39 2.78 -28.84
N VAL A 2 6.70 2.58 -27.72
CA VAL A 2 7.22 2.92 -26.38
C VAL A 2 8.01 1.72 -25.88
N ASP A 3 9.26 1.98 -25.47
CA ASP A 3 10.22 0.98 -25.04
C ASP A 3 9.76 0.26 -23.76
N ARG A 4 9.67 -1.08 -23.81
CA ARG A 4 9.30 -1.92 -22.67
C ARG A 4 10.35 -1.86 -21.54
N GLY A 5 11.60 -1.49 -21.84
CA GLY A 5 12.65 -1.27 -20.84
C GLY A 5 12.40 -0.05 -19.96
N ALA A 6 11.83 1.02 -20.53
CA ALA A 6 11.49 2.24 -19.79
C ALA A 6 10.35 2.02 -18.78
N LEU A 7 9.39 1.16 -19.13
CA LEU A 7 8.28 0.79 -18.24
C LEU A 7 8.75 -0.08 -17.07
N HIS A 8 9.68 -1.01 -17.28
CA HIS A 8 10.22 -1.87 -16.22
C HIS A 8 11.08 -1.10 -15.19
N MET A 9 11.87 -0.13 -15.65
CA MET A 9 12.63 0.78 -14.77
C MET A 9 11.73 1.75 -13.99
N SER A 10 10.59 2.14 -14.56
CA SER A 10 9.56 2.92 -13.87
C SER A 10 8.83 2.11 -12.79
N TRP A 11 8.64 0.81 -13.01
CA TRP A 11 7.95 -0.10 -12.08
C TRP A 11 8.80 -0.45 -10.85
N THR A 12 10.09 -0.72 -11.03
CA THR A 12 11.03 -0.98 -9.91
C THR A 12 11.33 0.30 -9.13
N SER A 13 11.42 1.45 -9.80
CA SER A 13 11.52 2.75 -9.13
C SER A 13 10.24 3.09 -8.35
N SER A 14 9.05 2.77 -8.89
CA SER A 14 7.78 2.94 -8.21
C SER A 14 7.63 2.03 -6.98
N GLN A 15 8.16 0.81 -7.01
CA GLN A 15 8.18 -0.07 -5.83
C GLN A 15 9.21 0.36 -4.79
N ALA A 16 10.40 0.79 -5.21
CA ALA A 16 11.43 1.29 -4.30
C ALA A 16 11.00 2.60 -3.63
N MET A 17 10.41 3.51 -4.40
CA MET A 17 9.81 4.73 -3.87
C MET A 17 8.55 4.43 -3.06
N GLY A 18 7.76 3.43 -3.44
CA GLY A 18 6.62 2.94 -2.64
C GLY A 18 7.05 2.43 -1.27
N ARG A 19 8.13 1.65 -1.18
CA ARG A 19 8.71 1.20 0.11
C ARG A 19 9.27 2.36 0.93
N GLN A 20 9.91 3.34 0.31
CA GLN A 20 10.37 4.53 1.02
C GLN A 20 9.19 5.41 1.49
N MET A 21 8.12 5.52 0.71
CA MET A 21 6.89 6.19 1.13
C MET A 21 6.25 5.47 2.30
N GLU A 22 6.21 4.14 2.27
CA GLU A 22 5.69 3.32 3.36
C GLU A 22 6.50 3.54 4.64
N GLU A 23 7.84 3.56 4.56
CA GLU A 23 8.72 3.85 5.71
C GLU A 23 8.53 5.27 6.26
N VAL A 24 8.29 6.26 5.39
CA VAL A 24 8.06 7.65 5.78
C VAL A 24 6.64 7.87 6.34
N GLN A 25 5.63 7.15 5.83
CA GLN A 25 4.22 7.35 6.16
C GLN A 25 3.75 6.50 7.36
N ASN A 26 4.31 5.29 7.54
CA ASN A 26 3.93 4.32 8.58
C ASN A 26 4.75 4.42 9.89
N HIS A 27 5.56 5.47 10.08
CA HIS A 27 6.25 5.73 11.35
C HIS A 27 5.47 6.79 12.18
N PRO A 28 4.50 6.39 13.02
CA PRO A 28 3.66 7.32 13.80
C PRO A 28 4.46 8.19 14.78
N GLU A 29 5.66 7.76 15.14
CA GLU A 29 6.60 8.51 15.97
C GLU A 29 6.99 9.85 15.33
N LEU A 30 7.12 9.93 14.01
CA LEU A 30 7.41 11.18 13.29
C LEU A 30 6.23 12.18 13.31
N LYS A 31 5.01 11.67 13.53
CA LYS A 31 3.76 12.45 13.54
C LYS A 31 3.37 12.94 14.94
N HIS A 32 3.85 12.28 15.99
CA HIS A 32 3.40 12.51 17.37
C HIS A 32 4.51 12.86 18.38
N GLN A 33 5.80 12.78 18.04
CA GLN A 33 6.89 12.97 19.02
C GLN A 33 7.51 14.37 19.11
N THR A 34 6.99 15.43 18.50
CA THR A 34 7.70 16.72 18.63
C THR A 34 6.80 17.92 18.81
N THR A 35 7.06 18.64 19.90
CA THR A 35 6.58 20.00 20.20
C THR A 35 7.07 21.03 19.20
N GLU A 36 8.07 20.69 18.37
CA GLU A 36 8.64 21.52 17.31
C GLU A 36 8.37 20.92 15.90
N PRO A 37 7.61 21.61 15.02
CA PRO A 37 7.21 21.12 13.70
C PRO A 37 8.37 20.72 12.77
N SER A 38 9.56 21.28 12.97
CA SER A 38 10.73 21.09 12.10
C SER A 38 11.48 19.78 12.33
N THR A 39 11.41 19.19 13.54
CA THR A 39 12.22 18.01 13.89
C THR A 39 11.75 16.75 13.16
N GLY A 40 10.45 16.54 12.98
CA GLY A 40 9.90 15.37 12.27
C GLY A 40 10.31 15.33 10.79
N VAL A 41 10.36 16.49 10.13
CA VAL A 41 10.80 16.61 8.72
C VAL A 41 12.29 16.30 8.58
N GLU A 42 13.11 16.78 9.52
CA GLU A 42 14.55 16.49 9.52
C GLU A 42 14.83 15.00 9.74
N LEU A 43 14.13 14.37 10.68
CA LEU A 43 14.24 12.93 10.92
C LEU A 43 13.87 12.10 9.68
N ALA A 44 12.75 12.42 9.02
CA ALA A 44 12.38 11.74 7.76
C ALA A 44 13.40 11.97 6.65
N SER A 45 14.04 13.15 6.60
CA SER A 45 15.05 13.45 5.57
C SER A 45 16.26 12.52 5.61
N TYR A 46 16.62 11.98 6.79
CA TYR A 46 17.72 11.02 6.94
C TYR A 46 17.41 9.66 6.33
N LYS A 47 16.12 9.34 6.14
CA LYS A 47 15.66 8.10 5.49
C LYS A 47 15.58 8.21 3.97
N LEU A 48 15.57 9.44 3.43
CA LEU A 48 15.55 9.68 1.99
C LEU A 48 16.86 9.25 1.34
N LYS A 49 16.76 8.60 0.18
CA LYS A 49 17.91 8.12 -0.59
C LYS A 49 17.84 8.61 -2.03
N CYS A 50 18.99 8.63 -2.72
CA CYS A 50 19.11 8.91 -4.14
C CYS A 50 18.37 10.19 -4.57
N ILE A 51 17.41 10.06 -5.50
CA ILE A 51 16.65 11.17 -6.08
C ILE A 51 15.80 11.90 -5.02
N ALA A 52 15.26 11.17 -4.04
CA ALA A 52 14.45 11.76 -2.98
C ALA A 52 15.27 12.68 -2.06
N ARG A 53 16.51 12.31 -1.76
CA ARG A 53 17.42 13.15 -0.96
C ARG A 53 17.82 14.42 -1.70
N ILE A 54 18.22 14.29 -2.97
CA ILE A 54 18.60 15.43 -3.82
C ILE A 54 17.43 16.40 -3.97
N TRP A 55 16.21 15.88 -4.15
CA TRP A 55 15.01 16.70 -4.20
C TRP A 55 14.77 17.44 -2.89
N TYR A 56 14.87 16.76 -1.74
CA TYR A 56 14.63 17.36 -0.43
C TYR A 56 15.60 18.50 -0.16
N ASP A 57 16.90 18.33 -0.44
CA ASP A 57 17.90 19.37 -0.21
C ASP A 57 17.60 20.63 -1.04
N LYS A 58 17.17 20.47 -2.29
CA LYS A 58 16.71 21.58 -3.15
C LYS A 58 15.43 22.21 -2.64
N TRP A 59 14.45 21.39 -2.27
CA TRP A 59 13.14 21.84 -1.77
C TRP A 59 13.28 22.62 -0.45
N LYS A 60 14.16 22.17 0.47
CA LYS A 60 14.47 22.87 1.72
C LYS A 60 15.19 24.20 1.46
N LYS A 61 16.21 24.21 0.59
CA LYS A 61 16.96 25.44 0.25
C LYS A 61 16.05 26.52 -0.33
N ASN A 62 15.23 26.18 -1.32
CA ASN A 62 14.32 27.14 -1.96
C ASN A 62 13.27 27.72 -1.00
N ARG A 63 12.99 27.05 0.12
CA ARG A 63 12.04 27.51 1.14
C ARG A 63 12.67 28.35 2.23
N ALA A 64 13.95 28.13 2.55
CA ALA A 64 14.67 28.94 3.51
C ALA A 64 14.79 30.42 3.08
N GLU A 65 14.66 30.69 1.78
CA GLU A 65 14.79 32.03 1.19
C GLU A 65 13.48 32.85 1.20
N ALA A 66 12.30 32.24 1.43
CA ALA A 66 11.00 32.95 1.35
C ALA A 66 9.78 32.30 2.05
N GLY A 67 9.93 31.19 2.79
CA GLY A 67 8.80 30.31 3.14
C GLY A 67 8.39 30.23 4.63
N PRO A 68 7.16 29.75 4.93
CA PRO A 68 6.70 29.45 6.29
C PRO A 68 7.47 28.29 6.95
N LEU A 69 7.31 28.15 8.27
CA LEU A 69 7.96 27.11 9.09
C LEU A 69 7.84 25.71 8.47
N LEU A 70 8.95 24.97 8.50
CA LEU A 70 9.05 23.61 8.00
C LEU A 70 8.19 22.68 8.87
N SER A 71 6.96 22.37 8.43
CA SER A 71 6.08 21.45 9.13
C SER A 71 5.93 20.13 8.36
N TRP A 72 5.61 19.06 9.10
CA TRP A 72 5.35 17.74 8.53
C TRP A 72 4.32 17.77 7.40
N ALA A 73 3.17 18.41 7.61
CA ALA A 73 2.09 18.47 6.63
C ALA A 73 2.55 19.09 5.29
N VAL A 74 3.43 20.08 5.36
CA VAL A 74 3.92 20.78 4.17
C VAL A 74 4.99 19.96 3.43
N PHE A 75 5.85 19.25 4.18
CA PHE A 75 6.77 18.27 3.61
C PHE A 75 6.01 17.11 2.95
N GLU A 76 5.07 16.50 3.67
CA GLU A 76 4.27 15.36 3.22
C GLU A 76 3.50 15.70 1.93
N SER A 77 2.83 16.87 1.89
CA SER A 77 2.15 17.34 0.68
C SER A 77 3.10 17.45 -0.51
N ALA A 78 4.22 18.16 -0.36
CA ALA A 78 5.16 18.37 -1.46
C ALA A 78 5.85 17.08 -1.91
N PHE A 79 6.15 16.19 -0.97
CA PHE A 79 6.75 14.88 -1.23
C PHE A 79 5.79 13.99 -2.01
N LEU A 80 4.52 13.90 -1.57
CA LEU A 80 3.48 13.14 -2.26
C LEU A 80 3.21 13.70 -3.65
N GLU A 81 3.09 15.01 -3.83
CA GLU A 81 2.92 15.60 -5.17
C GLU A 81 4.07 15.24 -6.11
N ARG A 82 5.31 15.22 -5.61
CA ARG A 82 6.49 14.98 -6.45
C ARG A 82 6.67 13.52 -6.85
N PHE A 83 6.37 12.61 -5.93
CA PHE A 83 6.78 11.20 -6.04
C PHE A 83 5.63 10.22 -6.07
N PHE A 84 4.44 10.64 -5.62
CA PHE A 84 3.24 9.84 -5.63
C PHE A 84 2.01 10.68 -5.94
N PRO A 85 1.97 11.32 -7.11
CA PRO A 85 0.91 12.24 -7.48
C PRO A 85 -0.46 11.56 -7.41
N ARG A 86 -1.51 12.37 -7.32
CA ARG A 86 -2.87 11.93 -7.03
C ARG A 86 -3.31 10.80 -7.97
N GLU A 87 -2.97 10.89 -9.24
CA GLU A 87 -3.32 9.92 -10.28
C GLU A 87 -2.76 8.54 -9.96
N LEU A 88 -1.48 8.44 -9.54
CA LEU A 88 -0.88 7.16 -9.13
C LEU A 88 -1.54 6.59 -7.87
N ARG A 89 -1.98 7.46 -6.94
CA ARG A 89 -2.70 7.01 -5.74
C ARG A 89 -4.07 6.46 -6.09
N GLU A 90 -4.79 7.16 -6.97
CA GLU A 90 -6.09 6.73 -7.47
C GLU A 90 -5.97 5.41 -8.27
N ASP A 91 -4.90 5.24 -9.04
CA ASP A 91 -4.61 3.99 -9.74
C ASP A 91 -4.35 2.84 -8.74
N LYS A 92 -3.63 3.07 -7.64
CA LYS A 92 -3.46 2.06 -6.58
C LYS A 92 -4.75 1.68 -5.88
N VAL A 93 -5.63 2.65 -5.63
CA VAL A 93 -6.97 2.36 -5.10
C VAL A 93 -7.80 1.56 -6.11
N ARG A 94 -7.70 1.88 -7.41
CA ARG A 94 -8.37 1.13 -8.47
C ARG A 94 -7.83 -0.29 -8.61
N GLU A 95 -6.52 -0.47 -8.49
CA GLU A 95 -5.85 -1.78 -8.46
C GLU A 95 -6.38 -2.61 -7.28
N PHE A 96 -6.51 -2.00 -6.09
CA PHE A 96 -7.09 -2.67 -4.93
C PHE A 96 -8.55 -3.08 -5.14
N MET A 97 -9.40 -2.19 -5.66
CA MET A 97 -10.82 -2.48 -5.90
C MET A 97 -11.04 -3.61 -6.90
N ASN A 98 -10.14 -3.73 -7.88
CA ASN A 98 -10.21 -4.75 -8.92
C ASN A 98 -9.37 -5.99 -8.61
N LEU A 99 -8.73 -6.07 -7.42
CA LEU A 99 -7.92 -7.21 -7.05
C LEU A 99 -8.78 -8.48 -6.98
N LYS A 100 -8.44 -9.45 -7.81
CA LYS A 100 -9.02 -10.79 -7.82
C LYS A 100 -7.90 -11.82 -7.69
N GLN A 101 -8.20 -12.95 -7.05
CA GLN A 101 -7.27 -14.07 -6.94
C GLN A 101 -6.98 -14.63 -8.35
N GLU A 102 -8.01 -15.03 -9.09
CA GLU A 102 -7.90 -15.57 -10.46
C GLU A 102 -6.77 -16.60 -10.61
N ALA A 103 -5.66 -16.23 -11.27
CA ALA A 103 -4.49 -17.06 -11.55
C ALA A 103 -3.41 -17.03 -10.44
N LEU A 104 -3.60 -16.21 -9.41
CA LEU A 104 -2.70 -16.12 -8.25
C LEU A 104 -3.01 -17.26 -7.28
N SER A 105 -1.96 -17.75 -6.60
CA SER A 105 -2.16 -18.52 -5.37
C SER A 105 -2.84 -17.66 -4.30
N VAL A 106 -3.50 -18.29 -3.35
CA VAL A 106 -4.16 -17.57 -2.24
C VAL A 106 -3.16 -16.78 -1.41
N GLN A 107 -1.95 -17.32 -1.26
CA GLN A 107 -0.86 -16.63 -0.56
C GLN A 107 -0.44 -15.35 -1.31
N GLU A 108 -0.23 -15.41 -2.63
CA GLU A 108 0.11 -14.23 -3.45
C GLU A 108 -1.01 -13.19 -3.44
N TYR A 109 -2.26 -13.64 -3.57
CA TYR A 109 -3.43 -12.78 -3.46
C TYR A 109 -3.48 -12.06 -2.10
N ASN A 110 -3.25 -12.77 -1.01
CA ASN A 110 -3.25 -12.19 0.33
C ASN A 110 -2.14 -11.15 0.52
N LEU A 111 -0.94 -11.42 0.03
CA LEU A 111 0.17 -10.46 0.09
C LEU A 111 -0.18 -9.17 -0.67
N LEU A 112 -0.74 -9.30 -1.88
CA LEU A 112 -1.19 -8.15 -2.68
C LEU A 112 -2.36 -7.41 -2.00
N PHE A 113 -3.29 -8.14 -1.38
CA PHE A 113 -4.40 -7.55 -0.65
C PHE A 113 -3.91 -6.69 0.51
N ILE A 114 -3.00 -7.21 1.34
CA ILE A 114 -2.40 -6.47 2.45
C ILE A 114 -1.69 -5.23 1.92
N GLN A 115 -0.81 -5.40 0.94
CA GLN A 115 -0.03 -4.31 0.35
C GLN A 115 -0.91 -3.20 -0.23
N LEU A 116 -1.94 -3.56 -0.99
CA LEU A 116 -2.82 -2.59 -1.65
C LEU A 116 -3.80 -1.93 -0.67
N SER A 117 -4.16 -2.61 0.42
CA SER A 117 -5.05 -2.05 1.45
C SER A 117 -4.49 -0.79 2.12
N HIS A 118 -3.16 -0.63 2.16
CA HIS A 118 -2.50 0.58 2.68
C HIS A 118 -2.87 1.84 1.90
N TYR A 119 -3.22 1.72 0.62
CA TYR A 119 -3.62 2.85 -0.22
C TYR A 119 -5.11 3.19 -0.08
N ALA A 120 -5.91 2.30 0.51
CA ALA A 120 -7.35 2.46 0.67
C ALA A 120 -7.81 2.25 2.13
N PRO A 121 -7.23 2.95 3.13
CA PRO A 121 -7.48 2.68 4.54
C PRO A 121 -8.96 2.84 4.94
N LYS A 122 -9.71 3.72 4.23
CA LYS A 122 -11.15 3.90 4.44
C LYS A 122 -11.98 2.67 4.06
N MET A 123 -11.53 1.86 3.10
CA MET A 123 -12.24 0.67 2.64
C MET A 123 -12.03 -0.54 3.55
N VAL A 124 -10.94 -0.54 4.32
CA VAL A 124 -10.55 -1.61 5.25
C VAL A 124 -10.55 -1.12 6.71
N ALA A 125 -11.32 -0.09 7.00
CA ALA A 125 -11.35 0.61 8.28
C ALA A 125 -11.82 -0.30 9.42
N ASP A 126 -12.83 -1.14 9.15
CA ASP A 126 -13.30 -2.17 10.06
C ASP A 126 -13.03 -3.58 9.51
N MET A 127 -12.98 -4.55 10.42
CA MET A 127 -12.65 -5.94 10.08
C MET A 127 -13.70 -6.57 9.15
N ARG A 128 -14.98 -6.24 9.32
CA ARG A 128 -16.06 -6.81 8.51
C ARG A 128 -15.95 -6.37 7.05
N SER A 129 -15.73 -5.09 6.80
CA SER A 129 -15.48 -4.55 5.45
C SER A 129 -14.24 -5.17 4.82
N ARG A 130 -13.17 -5.34 5.62
CA ARG A 130 -11.92 -5.97 5.16
C ARG A 130 -12.12 -7.43 4.73
N ILE A 131 -12.78 -8.24 5.55
CA ILE A 131 -13.11 -9.64 5.23
C ILE A 131 -14.00 -9.70 3.99
N HIS A 132 -15.02 -8.84 3.92
CA HIS A 132 -15.93 -8.80 2.78
C HIS A 132 -15.20 -8.51 1.47
N LEU A 133 -14.30 -7.51 1.46
CA LEU A 133 -13.46 -7.21 0.29
C LEU A 133 -12.57 -8.41 -0.07
N PHE A 134 -11.91 -9.02 0.92
CA PHE A 134 -11.02 -10.16 0.69
C PHE A 134 -11.76 -11.33 0.05
N VAL A 135 -12.91 -11.74 0.61
CA VAL A 135 -13.73 -12.85 0.09
C VAL A 135 -14.32 -12.53 -1.29
N SER A 136 -14.63 -11.25 -1.55
CA SER A 136 -15.16 -10.81 -2.86
C SER A 136 -14.13 -10.94 -3.99
N GLY A 137 -12.84 -10.97 -3.67
CA GLY A 137 -11.76 -11.16 -4.64
C GLY A 137 -11.31 -12.62 -4.82
N LEU A 138 -11.60 -13.53 -3.89
CA LEU A 138 -11.24 -14.94 -4.01
C LEU A 138 -11.98 -15.64 -5.16
N SER A 139 -11.24 -16.40 -5.98
CA SER A 139 -11.75 -17.18 -7.11
C SER A 139 -12.18 -18.59 -6.69
N LEU A 140 -11.54 -19.17 -5.66
CA LEU A 140 -11.77 -20.54 -5.18
C LEU A 140 -13.23 -20.81 -4.74
N LEU A 141 -13.96 -19.75 -4.40
CA LEU A 141 -15.34 -19.79 -3.90
C LEU A 141 -16.32 -19.29 -4.97
N SER A 142 -16.36 -19.94 -6.13
CA SER A 142 -17.31 -19.56 -7.20
C SER A 142 -18.77 -19.82 -6.82
N SER A 143 -19.05 -20.73 -5.87
CA SER A 143 -20.39 -20.93 -5.30
C SER A 143 -20.73 -19.88 -4.23
N LYS A 144 -21.95 -19.34 -4.34
CA LYS A 144 -22.56 -18.45 -3.35
C LYS A 144 -22.65 -19.09 -1.96
N GLU A 145 -22.78 -20.41 -1.86
CA GLU A 145 -22.84 -21.12 -0.57
C GLU A 145 -21.50 -21.14 0.15
N GLY A 146 -20.39 -21.33 -0.57
CA GLY A 146 -19.04 -21.31 0.01
C GLY A 146 -18.66 -19.92 0.56
N LYS A 147 -19.06 -18.85 -0.15
CA LYS A 147 -18.88 -17.46 0.33
C LYS A 147 -19.75 -17.14 1.54
N ALA A 148 -20.99 -17.62 1.58
CA ALA A 148 -21.91 -17.41 2.69
C ALA A 148 -21.42 -18.12 3.97
N ALA A 149 -20.98 -19.38 3.86
CA ALA A 149 -20.47 -20.16 5.00
C ALA A 149 -19.25 -19.48 5.66
N MET A 150 -18.36 -18.87 4.87
CA MET A 150 -17.19 -18.15 5.38
C MET A 150 -17.49 -16.85 6.11
N LEU A 151 -18.59 -16.18 5.76
CA LEU A 151 -19.04 -14.96 6.45
C LEU A 151 -19.85 -15.27 7.72
N ILE A 152 -20.37 -16.50 7.84
CA ILE A 152 -21.19 -16.94 8.98
C ILE A 152 -20.33 -17.38 10.17
N VAL A 153 -19.14 -17.92 9.90
CA VAL A 153 -18.17 -18.22 10.96
C VAL A 153 -17.39 -16.94 11.24
N ASP A 154 -17.24 -16.53 12.51
CA ASP A 154 -16.35 -15.45 12.94
C ASP A 154 -14.87 -15.81 12.64
N MET A 155 -14.51 -15.82 11.35
CA MET A 155 -13.17 -16.08 10.83
C MET A 155 -12.46 -14.75 10.61
N ASP A 156 -11.35 -14.55 11.33
CA ASP A 156 -10.34 -13.58 10.93
C ASP A 156 -9.62 -14.05 9.65
N ILE A 157 -8.89 -13.13 9.01
CA ILE A 157 -8.16 -13.42 7.76
C ILE A 157 -7.18 -14.59 7.94
N SER A 158 -6.62 -14.79 9.13
CA SER A 158 -5.68 -15.89 9.42
C SER A 158 -6.38 -17.25 9.36
N LYS A 159 -7.58 -17.38 9.94
CA LYS A 159 -8.38 -18.61 9.86
C LYS A 159 -8.88 -18.88 8.43
N LEU A 160 -9.23 -17.82 7.71
CA LEU A 160 -9.62 -17.88 6.31
C LEU A 160 -8.48 -18.44 5.45
N MET A 161 -7.26 -17.93 5.64
CA MET A 161 -6.06 -18.37 4.93
C MET A 161 -5.79 -19.86 5.13
N ILE A 162 -5.90 -20.37 6.37
CA ILE A 162 -5.67 -21.80 6.67
C ILE A 162 -6.67 -22.68 5.92
N TYR A 163 -7.96 -22.32 5.93
CA TYR A 163 -8.98 -23.09 5.24
C TYR A 163 -8.79 -23.07 3.72
N VAL A 164 -8.55 -21.89 3.15
CA VAL A 164 -8.41 -21.73 1.70
C VAL A 164 -7.16 -22.44 1.19
N GLN A 165 -6.03 -22.33 1.90
CA GLN A 165 -4.79 -23.06 1.57
C GLN A 165 -5.02 -24.57 1.58
N TRP A 166 -5.74 -25.08 2.58
CA TRP A 166 -6.07 -26.50 2.69
C TRP A 166 -6.92 -26.98 1.50
N VAL A 167 -7.91 -26.20 1.07
CA VAL A 167 -8.75 -26.52 -0.10
C VAL A 167 -7.95 -26.48 -1.42
N GLU A 168 -6.98 -25.58 -1.57
CA GLU A 168 -6.09 -25.58 -2.75
C GLU A 168 -5.19 -26.81 -2.78
N GLU A 169 -4.60 -27.19 -1.64
CA GLU A 169 -3.73 -28.37 -1.52
C GLU A 169 -4.48 -29.69 -1.72
N ASP A 170 -5.77 -29.76 -1.39
CA ASP A 170 -6.60 -30.93 -1.59
C ASP A 170 -6.96 -31.13 -3.08
N LYS A 171 -7.29 -30.05 -3.79
CA LYS A 171 -7.57 -30.08 -5.24
C LYS A 171 -6.36 -30.47 -6.11
N LEU A 172 -5.14 -30.26 -5.62
CA LEU A 172 -3.91 -30.63 -6.33
C LEU A 172 -3.57 -32.12 -6.19
N LYS A 173 -4.23 -32.87 -5.30
CA LYS A 173 -4.01 -34.32 -5.10
C LYS A 173 -4.90 -35.21 -5.98
N ASP A 174 -5.91 -34.62 -6.61
CA ASP A 174 -6.86 -35.30 -7.49
C ASP A 174 -6.49 -35.21 -8.99
N ILE A 175 -5.26 -34.79 -9.31
CA ILE A 175 -4.67 -34.76 -10.68
C ILE A 175 -3.47 -35.70 -10.74
#